data_AF-A0A017TH04-F1
#
_entry.id   AF-A0A017TH04-F1
#
_cell.length_a   1.000
_cell.length_b   1.000
_cell.length_c   1.000
_cell.angle_alpha   90.00
_cell.angle_beta   90.00
_cell.angle_gamma   90.00
#
_symmetry.space_group_name_H-M   'P 1'
#
loop_
_entity.id
_entity.type
_entity.pdbx_description
1 polymer ?
#
loop_
_entity_poly.entity_id
_entity_poly.type
_entity_poly.pdbx_seq_one_letter_code
_entity_poly.pdbx_strand_id
1 'polypeptide(L)'
;MRMFHLFSMSMAVAIGLAGCGGDDDDGSTADPSCFDYSSFRAGTEEVSLARDVMPVLQGSCTFGNSCHGTLSGSKGLVYLGPVLGAKASVEQLEAILEQTVNVDPVIEAGMPLVTPGDASQSFLMHKADGTLECADLACAASGDCGAPMPYLKALIPLDERNVIRRWIAQGAQLN
;
A
#
# COMPACT_ATOMS: atom_id res chain seq x y z
N MET A 1 -36.78 0.77 -53.91
CA MET A 1 -37.18 -0.50 -54.57
C MET A 1 -36.09 -1.53 -54.34
N ARG A 2 -36.53 -2.76 -54.01
CA ARG A 2 -35.77 -4.00 -53.78
C ARG A 2 -34.99 -4.09 -52.46
N MET A 3 -35.01 -5.20 -51.72
CA MET A 3 -35.92 -6.33 -51.56
C MET A 3 -35.34 -7.12 -50.37
N PHE A 4 -36.21 -7.65 -49.52
CA PHE A 4 -35.89 -8.60 -48.45
C PHE A 4 -35.12 -9.83 -48.97
N HIS A 5 -34.22 -10.41 -48.15
CA HIS A 5 -34.18 -11.86 -47.91
C HIS A 5 -33.43 -12.17 -46.61
N LEU A 6 -34.17 -12.78 -45.67
CA LEU A 6 -33.63 -13.57 -44.56
C LEU A 6 -32.99 -14.85 -45.12
N PHE A 7 -31.85 -15.26 -44.58
CA PHE A 7 -31.47 -16.67 -44.51
C PHE A 7 -30.90 -16.97 -43.12
N SER A 8 -31.70 -17.72 -42.36
CA SER A 8 -31.32 -18.39 -41.12
C SER A 8 -30.50 -19.62 -41.49
N MET A 9 -29.36 -19.84 -40.82
CA MET A 9 -28.62 -21.09 -40.91
C MET A 9 -28.02 -21.41 -39.54
N SER A 10 -28.74 -22.23 -38.77
CA SER A 10 -28.24 -22.91 -37.58
C SER A 10 -27.26 -23.99 -38.01
N MET A 11 -26.08 -24.02 -37.40
CA MET A 11 -25.18 -25.16 -37.46
C MET A 11 -24.72 -25.50 -36.05
N ALA A 12 -25.25 -26.59 -35.52
CA ALA A 12 -24.75 -27.24 -34.32
C ALA A 12 -23.61 -28.18 -34.71
N VAL A 13 -22.47 -28.05 -34.04
CA VAL A 13 -21.41 -29.08 -34.00
C VAL A 13 -21.04 -29.28 -32.53
N ALA A 14 -21.33 -30.48 -32.04
CA ALA A 14 -20.76 -31.04 -30.82
C ALA A 14 -19.56 -31.94 -31.19
N ILE A 15 -18.84 -32.42 -30.17
CA ILE A 15 -17.55 -33.15 -30.14
C ILE A 15 -16.40 -32.13 -29.97
N GLY A 16 -15.71 -32.02 -28.84
CA GLY A 16 -15.39 -32.96 -27.77
C GLY A 16 -13.87 -33.12 -27.76
N LEU A 17 -13.19 -32.69 -26.69
CA LEU A 17 -11.94 -33.24 -26.15
C LEU A 17 -11.55 -32.44 -24.91
N ALA A 18 -11.09 -33.17 -23.90
CA ALA A 18 -10.61 -32.67 -22.62
C ALA A 18 -9.47 -31.66 -22.79
N GLY A 19 -9.60 -30.53 -22.09
CA GLY A 19 -8.50 -29.62 -21.78
C GLY A 19 -8.43 -29.45 -20.28
N CYS A 20 -7.88 -30.45 -19.59
CA CYS A 20 -7.34 -30.26 -18.25
C CYS A 20 -5.99 -29.57 -18.48
N GLY A 21 -6.02 -28.25 -18.62
CA GLY A 21 -4.82 -27.41 -18.53
C GLY A 21 -4.56 -27.21 -17.04
N GLY A 22 -3.75 -28.10 -16.47
CA GLY A 22 -3.03 -27.78 -15.26
C GLY A 22 -2.08 -26.67 -15.62
N ASP A 23 -2.37 -25.46 -15.17
CA ASP A 23 -1.31 -24.51 -14.93
C ASP A 23 -0.71 -24.94 -13.59
N ASP A 24 0.53 -25.40 -13.66
CA ASP A 24 1.36 -25.70 -12.53
C ASP A 24 1.34 -24.49 -11.59
N ASP A 25 0.61 -24.67 -10.49
CA ASP A 25 0.71 -23.86 -9.29
C ASP A 25 2.15 -24.05 -8.81
N ASP A 26 3.08 -23.27 -9.39
CA ASP A 26 4.38 -23.04 -8.79
C ASP A 26 4.08 -22.21 -7.55
N GLY A 27 3.64 -22.94 -6.52
CA GLY A 27 3.31 -22.47 -5.21
C GLY A 27 4.58 -21.89 -4.62
N SER A 28 4.85 -20.64 -4.99
CA SER A 28 5.57 -19.71 -4.16
C SER A 28 4.77 -19.68 -2.87
N THR A 29 5.17 -20.53 -1.92
CA THR A 29 4.54 -20.60 -0.60
C THR A 29 4.60 -19.19 -0.06
N ALA A 30 3.46 -18.50 -0.06
CA ALA A 30 3.38 -17.13 0.42
C ALA A 30 4.01 -17.11 1.81
N ASP A 31 5.04 -16.28 1.98
CA ASP A 31 5.70 -16.15 3.27
C ASP A 31 4.64 -15.65 4.27
N PRO A 32 4.28 -16.44 5.29
CA PRO A 32 3.21 -16.08 6.21
C PRO A 32 3.57 -14.88 7.08
N SER A 33 4.84 -14.44 7.07
CA SER A 33 5.29 -13.22 7.75
C SER A 33 5.07 -11.95 6.91
N CYS A 34 4.66 -12.10 5.65
CA CYS A 34 4.38 -11.01 4.72
C CYS A 34 2.87 -10.75 4.54
N PHE A 35 2.51 -9.54 4.12
CA PHE A 35 1.14 -9.23 3.74
C PHE A 35 0.85 -9.83 2.35
N ASP A 36 -0.28 -10.52 2.20
CA ASP A 36 -0.71 -11.07 0.92
C ASP A 36 -1.31 -9.98 0.01
N TYR A 37 -0.45 -9.35 -0.81
CA TYR A 37 -0.86 -8.36 -1.79
C TYR A 37 -1.74 -8.93 -2.91
N SER A 38 -1.76 -10.25 -3.12
CA SER A 38 -2.68 -10.88 -4.09
C SER A 38 -4.14 -10.80 -3.65
N SER A 39 -4.40 -10.58 -2.35
CA SER A 39 -5.73 -10.34 -1.79
C SER A 39 -6.18 -8.87 -1.88
N PHE A 40 -5.24 -7.93 -2.07
CA PHE A 40 -5.53 -6.51 -2.11
C PHE A 40 -6.03 -6.07 -3.50
N ARG A 41 -7.03 -5.17 -3.52
CA ARG A 41 -7.55 -4.54 -4.73
C ARG A 41 -7.54 -3.04 -4.53
N ALA A 42 -6.78 -2.33 -5.36
CA ALA A 42 -6.66 -0.88 -5.26
C ALA A 42 -7.97 -0.14 -5.61
N GLY A 43 -8.83 -0.75 -6.43
CA GLY A 43 -10.00 -0.05 -6.96
C GLY A 43 -9.62 1.09 -7.91
N THR A 44 -10.61 1.88 -8.33
CA THR A 44 -10.43 3.01 -9.28
C THR A 44 -10.83 4.36 -8.69
N GLU A 45 -11.30 4.39 -7.44
CA GLU A 45 -11.70 5.61 -6.76
C GLU A 45 -10.45 6.41 -6.39
N GLU A 46 -10.46 7.72 -6.70
CA GLU A 46 -9.34 8.61 -6.40
C GLU A 46 -9.14 8.78 -4.89
N VAL A 47 -7.90 8.55 -4.43
CA VAL A 47 -7.50 8.74 -3.03
C VAL A 47 -6.62 9.97 -2.91
N SER A 48 -7.01 10.87 -2.01
CA SER A 48 -6.34 12.13 -1.70
C SER A 48 -5.47 11.99 -0.47
N LEU A 49 -4.23 12.51 -0.53
CA LEU A 49 -3.36 12.56 0.64
C LEU A 49 -4.00 13.40 1.75
N ALA A 50 -4.59 14.54 1.41
CA ALA A 50 -5.15 15.47 2.38
C ALA A 50 -6.46 14.97 3.00
N ARG A 51 -7.36 14.42 2.18
CA ARG A 51 -8.72 14.05 2.62
C ARG A 51 -8.79 12.65 3.22
N ASP A 52 -8.10 11.68 2.62
CA ASP A 52 -8.32 10.26 2.92
C ASP A 52 -7.17 9.66 3.74
N VAL A 53 -5.92 9.97 3.38
CA VAL A 53 -4.74 9.41 4.05
C VAL A 53 -4.40 10.16 5.34
N MET A 54 -4.47 11.49 5.32
CA MET A 54 -4.10 12.32 6.48
C MET A 54 -4.88 11.94 7.75
N PRO A 55 -6.21 11.69 7.74
CA PRO A 55 -6.92 11.26 8.93
C PRO A 55 -6.37 9.94 9.53
N VAL A 56 -5.96 9.00 8.68
CA VAL A 56 -5.35 7.73 9.10
C VAL A 56 -3.98 7.99 9.75
N LEU A 57 -3.12 8.79 9.11
CA LEU A 57 -1.82 9.15 9.65
C LEU A 57 -1.95 9.92 10.98
N GLN A 58 -2.96 10.78 11.11
CA GLN A 58 -3.20 11.55 12.31
C GLN A 58 -3.70 10.72 13.50
N GLY A 59 -4.59 9.77 13.24
CA GLY A 59 -5.08 8.86 14.28
C GLY A 59 -4.01 7.93 14.81
N SER A 60 -3.08 7.53 13.94
CA SER A 60 -2.23 6.35 14.18
C SER A 60 -0.74 6.64 14.21
N CYS A 61 -0.23 7.64 13.51
CA CYS A 61 1.22 7.85 13.33
C CYS A 61 1.71 9.16 13.97
N THR A 62 0.92 10.23 13.89
CA THR A 62 1.31 11.56 14.39
C THR A 62 0.82 11.85 15.81
N PHE A 63 0.45 10.81 16.57
CA PHE A 63 -0.11 11.00 17.92
C PHE A 63 0.93 11.64 18.86
N GLY A 64 0.61 12.85 19.30
CA GLY A 64 1.51 13.70 20.07
C GLY A 64 2.68 14.25 19.24
N ASN A 65 3.27 15.36 19.70
CA ASN A 65 4.33 16.08 18.99
C ASN A 65 5.65 15.30 18.83
N SER A 66 5.73 14.05 19.32
CA SER A 66 6.98 13.31 19.42
C SER A 66 7.10 12.09 18.52
N CYS A 67 6.04 11.55 17.91
CA CYS A 67 6.14 10.29 17.16
C CYS A 67 6.44 10.51 15.68
N HIS A 68 5.53 11.15 14.91
CA HIS A 68 5.79 11.57 13.51
C HIS A 68 5.23 12.96 13.19
N GLY A 69 4.87 13.73 14.23
CA GLY A 69 4.10 14.98 14.10
C GLY A 69 4.91 16.28 13.94
N THR A 70 6.23 16.20 13.86
CA THR A 70 7.12 17.38 13.91
C THR A 70 8.07 17.37 12.71
N LEU A 71 8.01 18.41 11.88
CA LEU A 71 8.83 18.54 10.66
C LEU A 71 10.33 18.43 10.92
N SER A 72 10.80 18.93 12.06
CA SER A 72 12.23 19.12 12.34
C SER A 72 12.86 18.08 13.26
N GLY A 73 12.20 16.94 13.51
CA GLY A 73 12.75 15.90 14.39
C GLY A 73 11.72 15.26 15.29
N SER A 74 10.82 14.48 14.70
CA SER A 74 10.03 13.50 15.43
C SER A 74 10.94 12.34 15.88
N LYS A 75 10.59 11.61 16.95
CA LYS A 75 11.30 10.38 17.35
C LYS A 75 11.26 9.31 16.26
N GLY A 76 10.24 9.38 15.40
CA GLY A 76 10.11 8.54 14.22
C GLY A 76 10.97 8.96 13.05
N LEU A 77 11.78 10.02 13.18
CA LEU A 77 12.77 10.52 12.20
C LEU A 77 12.22 10.93 10.82
N VAL A 78 10.92 10.75 10.62
CA VAL A 78 10.17 11.04 9.39
C VAL A 78 8.93 11.83 9.78
N TYR A 79 8.64 12.89 9.03
CA TYR A 79 7.42 13.67 9.19
C TYR A 79 6.26 13.03 8.41
N LEU A 80 5.13 12.77 9.09
CA LEU A 80 3.93 12.18 8.49
C LEU A 80 2.70 13.09 8.61
N GLY A 81 2.90 14.36 8.94
CA GLY A 81 1.83 15.36 9.03
C GLY A 81 1.67 15.96 10.42
N PRO A 82 0.79 16.97 10.56
CA PRO A 82 0.55 17.59 11.86
C PRO A 82 -0.20 16.64 12.79
N VAL A 83 -0.18 16.94 14.09
CA VAL A 83 -0.90 16.16 15.11
C VAL A 83 -2.41 16.16 14.89
N LEU A 84 -3.10 15.16 15.43
CA LEU A 84 -4.55 14.98 15.32
C LEU A 84 -5.35 16.26 15.61
N GLY A 85 -6.31 16.56 14.72
CA GLY A 85 -7.21 17.71 14.82
C GLY A 85 -6.69 18.99 14.17
N ALA A 86 -5.43 19.04 13.77
CA ALA A 86 -4.90 20.12 12.95
C ALA A 86 -5.12 19.83 11.46
N LYS A 87 -5.64 20.80 10.70
CA LYS A 87 -5.68 20.71 9.25
C LYS A 87 -4.27 20.85 8.69
N ALA A 88 -3.81 19.90 7.87
CA ALA A 88 -2.54 20.01 7.17
C ALA A 88 -2.57 21.17 6.15
N SER A 89 -1.54 22.01 6.17
CA SER A 89 -1.30 23.00 5.12
C SER A 89 -0.74 22.32 3.86
N VAL A 90 -0.74 23.02 2.73
CA VAL A 90 -0.15 22.51 1.49
C VAL A 90 1.33 22.21 1.68
N GLU A 91 2.07 23.11 2.33
CA GLU A 91 3.50 22.95 2.60
C GLU A 91 3.77 21.73 3.49
N GLN A 92 2.87 21.43 4.43
CA GLN A 92 2.97 20.23 5.27
C GLN A 92 2.69 18.96 4.46
N LEU A 93 1.74 18.99 3.53
CA LEU A 93 1.46 17.84 2.68
C LEU A 93 2.61 17.58 1.71
N GLU A 94 3.18 18.63 1.11
CA GLU A 94 4.37 18.54 0.27
C GLU A 94 5.58 18.01 1.05
N ALA A 95 5.77 18.45 2.30
CA ALA A 95 6.83 17.93 3.16
C ALA A 95 6.69 16.43 3.47
N ILE A 96 5.47 15.88 3.52
CA ILE A 96 5.27 14.43 3.67
C ILE A 96 5.75 13.73 2.41
N LEU A 97 5.37 14.21 1.23
CA LEU A 97 5.81 13.64 -0.03
C LEU A 97 7.33 13.66 -0.15
N GLU A 98 7.95 14.82 0.09
CA GLU A 98 9.40 15.02 0.00
C GLU A 98 10.18 14.12 0.97
N GLN A 99 9.65 13.83 2.15
CA GLN A 99 10.34 13.05 3.17
C GLN A 99 10.03 11.54 3.14
N THR A 100 9.08 11.10 2.31
CA THR A 100 8.64 9.69 2.31
C THR A 100 8.69 9.03 0.94
N VAL A 101 8.39 9.75 -0.13
CA VAL A 101 8.23 9.17 -1.46
C VAL A 101 9.59 9.05 -2.14
N ASN A 102 9.99 7.82 -2.49
CA ASN A 102 11.33 7.49 -3.01
C ASN A 102 12.48 7.91 -2.08
N VAL A 103 12.22 7.98 -0.77
CA VAL A 103 13.22 8.27 0.25
C VAL A 103 13.61 6.99 0.95
N ASP A 104 14.91 6.71 1.04
CA ASP A 104 15.42 5.57 1.79
C ASP A 104 15.21 5.77 3.30
N PRO A 105 14.73 4.75 4.03
CA PRO A 105 14.67 4.80 5.48
C PRO A 105 16.08 4.84 6.09
N VAL A 106 16.21 5.41 7.28
CA VAL A 106 17.47 5.37 8.06
C VAL A 106 17.88 3.94 8.41
N ILE A 107 16.91 3.04 8.54
CA ILE A 107 17.13 1.60 8.68
C ILE A 107 17.30 1.04 7.28
N GLU A 108 18.27 0.14 7.09
CA GLU A 108 18.52 -0.57 5.83
C GLU A 108 17.39 -1.57 5.52
N ALA A 109 16.23 -1.06 5.10
CA ALA A 109 15.07 -1.89 4.76
C ALA A 109 15.21 -2.58 3.40
N GLY A 110 16.13 -2.11 2.54
CA GLY A 110 16.27 -2.58 1.16
C GLY A 110 15.20 -2.04 0.21
N MET A 111 14.34 -1.13 0.68
CA MET A 111 13.28 -0.47 -0.10
C MET A 111 13.00 0.94 0.44
N PRO A 112 12.43 1.85 -0.38
CA PRO A 112 12.03 3.18 0.07
C PRO A 112 10.94 3.16 1.16
N LEU A 113 10.82 4.27 1.89
CA LEU A 113 9.70 4.53 2.82
C LEU A 113 8.35 4.36 2.11
N VAL A 114 8.20 4.99 0.96
CA VAL A 114 7.07 4.83 0.04
C VAL A 114 7.60 4.71 -1.39
N THR A 115 7.22 3.63 -2.07
CA THR A 115 7.46 3.40 -3.51
C THR A 115 6.18 3.69 -4.28
N PRO A 116 6.12 4.79 -5.08
CA PRO A 116 4.96 5.11 -5.90
C PRO A 116 4.52 3.96 -6.80
N GLY A 117 3.23 3.65 -6.76
CA GLY A 117 2.63 2.58 -7.55
C GLY A 117 2.76 1.19 -6.95
N ASP A 118 3.61 0.99 -5.93
CA ASP A 118 3.86 -0.33 -5.35
C ASP A 118 3.90 -0.31 -3.82
N ALA A 119 2.76 -0.66 -3.22
CA ALA A 119 2.63 -0.80 -1.78
C ALA A 119 3.45 -1.97 -1.20
N SER A 120 3.72 -3.02 -2.00
CA SER A 120 4.53 -4.16 -1.56
C SER A 120 6.01 -3.85 -1.47
N GLN A 121 6.47 -2.78 -2.13
CA GLN A 121 7.85 -2.29 -2.07
C GLN A 121 7.95 -1.01 -1.24
N SER A 122 7.02 -0.79 -0.30
CA SER A 122 6.97 0.40 0.55
C SER A 122 7.16 0.03 2.01
N PHE A 123 8.27 0.44 2.63
CA PHE A 123 8.58 0.09 4.02
C PHE A 123 7.51 0.58 5.01
N LEU A 124 6.83 1.70 4.70
CA LEU A 124 5.68 2.18 5.46
C LEU A 124 4.61 1.10 5.64
N MET A 125 4.37 0.27 4.62
CA MET A 125 3.37 -0.78 4.70
C MET A 125 3.81 -1.91 5.62
N HIS A 126 5.09 -2.33 5.60
CA HIS A 126 5.58 -3.33 6.55
C HIS A 126 5.48 -2.85 8.01
N LYS A 127 5.72 -1.55 8.24
CA LYS A 127 5.51 -0.91 9.53
C LYS A 127 4.04 -0.97 9.96
N ALA A 128 3.12 -0.60 9.09
CA ALA A 128 1.68 -0.62 9.37
C ALA A 128 1.09 -2.04 9.46
N ASP A 129 1.71 -3.00 8.77
CA ASP A 129 1.25 -4.39 8.69
C ASP A 129 1.78 -5.28 9.80
N GLY A 130 2.87 -4.88 10.43
CA GLY A 130 3.58 -5.71 11.40
C GLY A 130 4.34 -6.86 10.76
N THR A 131 4.68 -6.73 9.48
CA THR A 131 5.35 -7.74 8.66
C THR A 131 6.86 -7.47 8.59
N LEU A 132 7.47 -7.16 9.75
CA LEU A 132 8.88 -6.76 9.85
C LEU A 132 9.86 -7.94 9.81
N GLU A 133 9.34 -9.16 9.85
CA GLU A 133 10.10 -10.40 9.64
C GLU A 133 9.98 -10.91 8.19
N CYS A 134 9.24 -10.19 7.33
CA CYS A 134 9.05 -10.54 5.93
C CYS A 134 10.39 -10.60 5.20
N ALA A 135 10.62 -11.68 4.45
CA ALA A 135 11.92 -11.99 3.85
C ALA A 135 12.38 -10.99 2.75
N ASP A 136 11.49 -10.12 2.27
CA ASP A 136 11.83 -9.04 1.32
C ASP A 136 12.53 -7.83 1.98
N LEU A 137 12.45 -7.72 3.31
CA LEU A 137 13.13 -6.67 4.06
C LEU A 137 14.58 -7.06 4.34
N ALA A 138 15.52 -6.23 3.88
CA ALA A 138 16.94 -6.46 4.16
C ALA A 138 17.25 -6.44 5.67
N CYS A 139 16.56 -5.60 6.44
CA CYS A 139 16.71 -5.51 7.89
C CYS A 139 16.17 -6.72 8.66
N ALA A 140 15.35 -7.58 8.03
CA ALA A 140 14.76 -8.73 8.71
C ALA A 140 15.83 -9.79 9.04
N ALA A 141 16.84 -9.93 8.17
CA ALA A 141 17.94 -10.86 8.38
C ALA A 141 18.74 -10.58 9.66
N SER A 142 18.78 -9.32 10.12
CA SER A 142 19.47 -8.92 11.36
C SER A 142 18.51 -8.60 12.51
N GLY A 143 17.19 -8.65 12.30
CA GLY A 143 16.19 -8.24 13.29
C GLY A 143 16.19 -6.74 13.58
N ASP A 144 16.81 -5.93 12.72
CA ASP A 144 16.98 -4.48 12.93
C ASP A 144 15.87 -3.65 12.25
N CYS A 145 14.82 -4.29 11.75
CA CYS A 145 13.67 -3.59 11.16
C CYS A 145 12.90 -2.73 12.17
N GLY A 146 13.27 -2.73 13.45
CA GLY A 146 12.67 -1.95 14.52
C GLY A 146 11.28 -2.48 14.89
N ALA A 147 10.41 -1.57 15.33
CA ALA A 147 9.06 -1.94 15.79
C ALA A 147 7.97 -1.61 14.75
N PRO A 148 6.82 -2.30 14.79
CA PRO A 148 5.65 -1.95 13.99
C PRO A 148 5.08 -0.59 14.41
N MET A 149 4.31 0.00 13.50
CA MET A 149 3.59 1.26 13.73
C MET A 149 2.07 1.02 13.69
N PRO A 150 1.31 1.57 14.67
CA PRO A 150 1.75 2.53 15.68
C PRO A 150 2.56 1.88 16.82
N TYR A 151 3.62 2.58 17.26
CA TYR A 151 4.52 2.04 18.27
C TYR A 151 3.80 1.71 19.58
N LEU A 152 3.98 0.47 20.06
CA LEU A 152 3.37 -0.08 21.29
C LEU A 152 1.84 -0.03 21.34
N LYS A 153 1.17 0.03 20.18
CA LYS A 153 -0.29 -0.06 20.08
C LYS A 153 -0.70 -1.18 19.16
N ALA A 154 -2.01 -1.46 19.14
CA ALA A 154 -2.60 -2.31 18.13
C ALA A 154 -2.34 -1.75 16.73
N LEU A 155 -2.22 -2.66 15.75
CA LEU A 155 -2.11 -2.28 14.35
C LEU A 155 -3.35 -1.49 13.91
N ILE A 156 -3.13 -0.61 12.94
CA ILE A 156 -4.19 0.13 12.28
C ILE A 156 -5.18 -0.87 11.64
N PRO A 157 -6.51 -0.63 11.71
CA PRO A 157 -7.50 -1.45 11.02
C PRO A 157 -7.15 -1.70 9.54
N LEU A 158 -7.48 -2.88 9.03
CA LEU A 158 -7.09 -3.29 7.67
C LEU A 158 -7.65 -2.35 6.58
N ASP A 159 -8.87 -1.87 6.75
CA ASP A 159 -9.52 -0.92 5.86
C ASP A 159 -8.82 0.44 5.81
N GLU A 160 -8.37 0.95 6.95
CA GLU A 160 -7.55 2.17 7.06
C GLU A 160 -6.16 1.96 6.41
N ARG A 161 -5.50 0.83 6.65
CA ARG A 161 -4.24 0.49 5.95
C ARG A 161 -4.45 0.40 4.44
N ASN A 162 -5.60 -0.11 4.00
CA ASN A 162 -5.95 -0.16 2.59
C ASN A 162 -6.17 1.24 1.98
N VAL A 163 -6.54 2.26 2.75
CA VAL A 163 -6.55 3.66 2.25
C VAL A 163 -5.13 4.08 1.84
N ILE A 164 -4.14 3.80 2.69
CA ILE A 164 -2.73 4.09 2.40
C ILE A 164 -2.26 3.29 1.18
N ARG A 165 -2.54 1.99 1.11
CA ARG A 165 -2.19 1.17 -0.06
C ARG A 165 -2.78 1.71 -1.36
N ARG A 166 -4.04 2.15 -1.34
CA ARG A 166 -4.70 2.73 -2.53
C ARG A 166 -4.03 4.02 -2.98
N TRP A 167 -3.70 4.89 -2.04
CA TRP A 167 -2.94 6.10 -2.31
C TRP A 167 -1.57 5.80 -2.93
N ILE A 168 -0.83 4.83 -2.38
CA ILE A 168 0.45 4.38 -2.93
C ILE A 168 0.27 3.81 -4.33
N ALA A 169 -0.71 2.93 -4.55
CA ALA A 169 -1.01 2.34 -5.85
C ALA A 169 -1.37 3.38 -6.92
N GLN A 170 -1.87 4.56 -6.53
CA GLN A 170 -2.16 5.70 -7.41
C GLN A 170 -0.96 6.65 -7.58
N GLY A 171 0.23 6.21 -7.18
CA GLY A 171 1.49 6.96 -7.35
C GLY A 171 1.85 7.85 -6.17
N ALA A 172 1.20 7.72 -5.01
CA ALA A 172 1.51 8.46 -3.78
C ALA A 172 1.55 10.00 -3.99
N GLN A 173 0.51 10.53 -4.64
CA GLN A 173 0.44 11.94 -5.06
C GLN A 173 -0.37 12.81 -4.07
N LEU A 174 -0.31 14.14 -4.23
CA LEU A 174 -1.03 15.06 -3.35
C LEU A 174 -2.56 14.96 -3.47
N ASN A 175 -3.06 14.77 -4.70
CA ASN A 175 -4.46 14.62 -5.16
C ASN A 175 -5.52 15.41 -4.37
#